data_AF-A0A960HGU0-F1
#
_entry.id   AF-A0A960HGU0-F1
#
_cell.length_a   1.000
_cell.length_b   1.000
_cell.length_c   1.000
_cell.angle_alpha   90.00
_cell.angle_beta   90.00
_cell.angle_gamma   90.00
#
_symmetry.space_group_name_H-M   'P 1'
#
loop_
_entity.id
_entity.type
_entity.pdbx_description
1 polymer ?
#
loop_
_entity_poly.entity_id
_entity_poly.type
_entity_poly.pdbx_seq_one_letter_code
_entity_poly.pdbx_strand_id
1 'polypeptide(L)'
;MTRFRNRVDAGRRLGAHLGHLKAPDVVVLGLPRGGVPVAREVAAALGAPLDVIAVRKLGVPFDPEFAMGAIGEDGVRVLDEHTIAMVGVSDTEVAAVERRERAVLEQRIAHIRRVHPRVPLEGATAIVVDDGIATG
;
A
#
# COMPACT_ATOMS: atom_id res chain seq x y z
N MET A 1 6.44 -23.72 -11.37
CA MET A 1 6.15 -22.27 -11.28
C MET A 1 4.77 -22.03 -11.86
N THR A 2 3.78 -21.67 -11.04
CA THR A 2 2.47 -21.26 -11.54
C THR A 2 2.62 -19.88 -12.17
N ARG A 3 2.55 -19.81 -13.50
CA ARG A 3 2.60 -18.53 -14.21
C ARG A 3 1.18 -17.99 -14.37
N PHE A 4 0.93 -16.79 -13.88
CA PHE A 4 -0.34 -16.10 -14.12
C PHE A 4 -0.33 -15.43 -15.49
N ARG A 5 -1.48 -15.35 -16.15
CA ARG A 5 -1.59 -14.69 -17.46
C ARG A 5 -1.46 -13.17 -17.36
N ASN A 6 -2.04 -12.60 -16.32
CA ASN A 6 -2.01 -11.17 -15.98
C ASN A 6 -2.51 -10.98 -14.54
N ARG A 7 -2.54 -9.73 -14.06
CA ARG A 7 -3.01 -9.36 -12.71
C ARG A 7 -4.45 -9.80 -12.42
N VAL A 8 -5.32 -9.79 -13.44
CA VAL A 8 -6.72 -10.22 -13.29
C VAL A 8 -6.79 -11.73 -13.04
N ASP A 9 -6.03 -12.52 -13.81
CA ASP A 9 -5.90 -13.97 -13.61
C ASP A 9 -5.31 -14.31 -12.23
N ALA A 10 -4.30 -13.56 -11.80
CA ALA A 10 -3.73 -13.69 -10.46
C ALA A 10 -4.77 -13.37 -9.37
N GLY A 11 -5.47 -12.24 -9.48
CA GLY A 11 -6.47 -11.79 -8.52
C GLY A 11 -7.66 -12.74 -8.40
N ARG A 12 -8.14 -13.33 -9.50
CA ARG A 12 -9.22 -14.33 -9.46
C ARG A 12 -8.81 -15.59 -8.71
N ARG A 13 -7.60 -16.09 -8.98
CA ARG A 13 -7.07 -17.27 -8.29
C ARG A 13 -6.82 -16.99 -6.82
N LEU A 14 -6.28 -15.81 -6.50
CA LEU A 14 -6.08 -15.37 -5.13
C LEU A 14 -7.44 -15.25 -4.40
N GLY A 15 -8.42 -14.57 -4.99
CA GLY A 15 -9.76 -14.41 -4.42
C GLY A 15 -10.45 -15.75 -4.15
N ALA A 16 -10.32 -16.72 -5.06
CA ALA A 16 -10.84 -18.08 -4.85
C ALA A 16 -10.16 -18.78 -3.66
N HIS A 17 -8.84 -18.61 -3.51
CA HIS A 17 -8.08 -19.19 -2.40
C HIS A 17 -8.43 -18.54 -1.05
N LEU A 18 -8.71 -17.24 -1.06
CA LEU A 18 -9.07 -16.44 0.11
C LEU A 18 -10.55 -16.55 0.47
N GLY A 19 -11.37 -17.36 -0.21
CA GLY A 19 -12.81 -17.46 0.04
C GLY A 19 -13.21 -17.80 1.49
N HIS A 20 -12.31 -18.45 2.23
CA HIS A 20 -12.47 -18.73 3.65
C HIS A 20 -12.46 -17.49 4.56
N LEU A 21 -11.96 -16.36 4.06
CA LEU A 21 -11.95 -15.07 4.75
C LEU A 21 -13.22 -14.25 4.50
N LYS A 22 -14.21 -14.78 3.77
CA LYS A 22 -15.46 -14.06 3.51
C LYS A 22 -16.22 -13.82 4.82
N ALA A 23 -16.29 -12.56 5.24
CA ALA A 23 -17.03 -12.11 6.43
C ALA A 23 -17.63 -10.71 6.19
N PRO A 24 -18.63 -10.28 6.99
CA PRO A 24 -19.30 -8.99 6.82
C PRO A 24 -18.41 -7.76 7.00
N ASP A 25 -17.33 -7.87 7.77
CA ASP A 25 -16.46 -6.79 8.23
C ASP A 25 -15.12 -6.74 7.48
N VAL A 26 -15.01 -7.38 6.32
CA VAL A 26 -13.77 -7.38 5.53
C VAL A 26 -13.70 -6.17 4.62
N VAL A 27 -12.52 -5.54 4.55
CA VAL A 27 -12.20 -4.51 3.55
C VAL A 27 -10.95 -4.94 2.80
N VAL A 28 -11.00 -4.90 1.47
CA VAL A 28 -9.85 -5.22 0.62
C VAL A 28 -9.16 -3.94 0.20
N LEU A 29 -7.86 -3.87 0.43
CA LEU A 29 -7.02 -2.71 0.20
C LEU A 29 -5.97 -3.01 -0.86
N GLY A 30 -6.05 -2.34 -2.01
CA GLY A 30 -5.05 -2.49 -3.08
C GLY A 30 -3.90 -1.49 -2.96
N LEU A 31 -2.66 -1.96 -3.10
CA LEU A 31 -1.49 -1.09 -3.24
C LEU A 31 -1.37 -0.57 -4.68
N PRO A 32 -1.33 0.75 -4.92
CA PRO A 32 -1.11 1.29 -6.25
C PRO A 32 0.31 1.05 -6.76
N ARG A 33 0.51 0.81 -8.05
CA ARG A 33 -0.53 0.73 -9.11
C ARG A 33 -0.93 -0.71 -9.45
N GLY A 34 -0.01 -1.64 -9.20
CA GLY A 34 -0.10 -3.03 -9.65
C GLY A 34 -1.08 -3.87 -8.84
N GLY A 35 -1.07 -3.70 -7.51
CA GLY A 35 -1.97 -4.37 -6.59
C GLY A 35 -3.45 -4.10 -6.80
N VAL A 36 -3.83 -2.88 -7.20
CA VAL A 36 -5.26 -2.50 -7.34
C VAL A 36 -6.04 -3.41 -8.30
N PRO A 37 -5.57 -3.71 -9.52
CA PRO A 37 -6.21 -4.72 -10.39
C PRO A 37 -6.37 -6.12 -9.76
N VAL A 38 -5.44 -6.55 -8.91
CA VAL A 38 -5.49 -7.84 -8.21
C VAL A 38 -6.52 -7.77 -7.08
N ALA A 39 -6.42 -6.73 -6.25
CA ALA A 39 -7.30 -6.42 -5.13
C ALA A 39 -8.76 -6.35 -5.57
N ARG A 40 -9.05 -5.79 -6.74
CA ARG A 40 -10.41 -5.72 -7.29
C ARG A 40 -11.04 -7.10 -7.47
N GLU A 41 -10.29 -8.06 -8.02
CA GLU A 41 -10.82 -9.42 -8.21
C GLU A 41 -10.96 -10.16 -6.87
N VAL A 42 -10.06 -9.89 -5.91
CA VAL A 42 -10.17 -10.42 -4.53
C VAL A 42 -11.43 -9.87 -3.85
N ALA A 43 -11.66 -8.55 -3.90
CA ALA A 43 -12.84 -7.90 -3.34
C ALA A 43 -14.14 -8.46 -3.94
N ALA A 44 -14.18 -8.65 -5.26
CA ALA A 44 -15.32 -9.24 -5.94
C ALA A 44 -15.60 -10.68 -5.49
N ALA A 45 -14.56 -11.51 -5.30
CA ALA A 45 -14.71 -12.88 -4.83
C ALA A 45 -15.24 -12.96 -3.39
N LEU A 46 -14.81 -12.03 -2.53
CA LEU A 46 -15.24 -11.97 -1.13
C LEU A 46 -16.58 -11.24 -0.96
N GLY A 47 -17.02 -10.47 -1.95
CA GLY A 47 -18.17 -9.57 -1.81
C GLY A 47 -17.90 -8.42 -0.83
N ALA A 48 -16.63 -8.01 -0.73
CA ALA A 48 -16.15 -7.00 0.20
C ALA A 48 -15.94 -5.65 -0.50
N PRO A 49 -16.05 -4.51 0.20
CA PRO A 49 -15.63 -3.22 -0.33
C PRO A 49 -14.14 -3.21 -0.71
N LEU A 50 -13.83 -2.51 -1.80
CA LEU A 50 -12.48 -2.25 -2.27
C LEU A 50 -12.10 -0.80 -1.94
N ASP A 51 -10.93 -0.63 -1.34
CA ASP A 51 -10.26 0.67 -1.23
C ASP A 51 -8.78 0.54 -1.61
N VAL A 52 -8.07 1.65 -1.58
CA VAL A 52 -6.70 1.82 -2.02
C VAL A 52 -5.88 2.39 -0.87
N ILE A 53 -4.67 1.89 -0.67
CA ILE A 53 -3.72 2.46 0.28
C ILE A 53 -2.80 3.43 -0.46
N ALA A 54 -2.87 4.72 -0.15
CA ALA A 54 -1.89 5.69 -0.65
C ALA A 54 -0.74 5.83 0.36
N VAL A 55 0.41 5.27 0.00
CA VAL A 55 1.66 5.36 0.78
C VAL A 55 2.86 5.73 -0.11
N ARG A 56 3.90 6.28 0.50
CA ARG A 56 5.22 6.47 -0.12
C ARG A 56 6.31 5.97 0.83
N LYS A 57 7.26 5.21 0.26
CA LYS A 57 8.52 4.87 0.94
C LYS A 57 9.35 6.13 1.12
N LEU A 58 9.96 6.28 2.29
CA LEU A 58 11.06 7.21 2.53
C LEU A 58 12.35 6.42 2.33
N GLY A 59 13.03 6.66 1.20
CA GLY A 59 14.33 6.06 0.93
C GLY A 59 15.46 6.82 1.62
N VAL A 60 16.58 6.15 1.87
CA VAL A 60 17.81 6.81 2.33
C VAL A 60 18.25 7.83 1.28
N PRO A 61 18.75 9.03 1.67
CA PRO A 61 19.08 10.10 0.71
C PRO A 61 20.05 9.69 -0.41
N PHE A 62 21.01 8.82 -0.09
CA PHE A 62 22.04 8.34 -1.01
C PHE A 62 21.79 6.92 -1.56
N ASP A 63 20.77 6.22 -1.07
CA ASP A 63 20.28 4.97 -1.64
C ASP A 63 18.74 4.92 -1.56
N PRO A 64 18.04 5.52 -2.54
CA PRO A 64 16.58 5.61 -2.52
C PRO A 64 15.86 4.25 -2.57
N GLU A 65 16.54 3.18 -2.97
CA GLU A 65 15.97 1.84 -2.96
C GLU A 65 15.92 1.26 -1.54
N PHE A 66 16.84 1.67 -0.66
CA PHE A 66 16.85 1.26 0.74
C PHE A 66 15.91 2.12 1.59
N ALA A 67 14.93 1.49 2.25
CA ALA A 67 13.89 2.19 3.01
C ALA A 67 14.38 2.58 4.41
N MET A 68 14.13 3.82 4.81
CA MET A 68 14.27 4.29 6.20
C MET A 68 12.93 4.62 6.87
N GLY A 69 11.82 4.45 6.15
CA GLY A 69 10.48 4.70 6.64
C GLY A 69 9.44 4.73 5.53
N ALA A 70 8.23 5.15 5.90
CA ALA A 70 7.12 5.38 5.01
C ALA A 70 6.19 6.48 5.53
N ILE A 71 5.47 7.11 4.61
CA ILE A 71 4.39 8.05 4.92
C ILE A 71 3.09 7.57 4.27
N GLY A 72 1.99 7.89 4.94
CA GLY A 72 0.63 7.60 4.49
C GLY A 72 -0.25 8.84 4.56
N GLU A 73 -1.52 8.65 4.25
CA GLU A 73 -2.52 9.70 4.32
C GLU A 73 -2.71 10.23 5.77
N ASP A 74 -3.38 11.37 5.92
CA ASP A 74 -3.68 12.02 7.21
C ASP A 74 -2.46 12.27 8.11
N GLY A 75 -1.30 12.53 7.50
CA GLY A 75 -0.08 12.83 8.23
C GLY A 75 0.63 11.60 8.81
N VAL A 76 0.16 10.37 8.54
CA VAL A 76 0.80 9.14 9.01
C VAL A 76 2.27 9.12 8.56
N ARG A 77 3.13 8.79 9.52
CA ARG A 77 4.58 8.71 9.37
C ARG A 77 5.10 7.57 10.22
N VAL A 78 5.86 6.69 9.59
CA VAL A 78 6.55 5.56 10.24
C VAL A 78 8.01 5.64 9.84
N LEU A 79 8.91 5.66 10.82
CA LEU A 79 10.34 5.63 10.61
C LEU A 79 10.95 4.35 11.15
N ASP A 80 11.99 3.87 10.48
CA ASP A 80 12.88 2.86 10.99
C ASP A 80 14.10 3.54 11.62
N GLU A 81 13.98 3.84 12.93
CA GLU A 81 15.04 4.51 13.70
C GLU A 81 16.35 3.73 13.70
N HIS A 82 16.30 2.39 13.64
CA HIS A 82 17.49 1.55 13.59
C HIS A 82 18.22 1.75 12.25
N THR A 83 17.50 1.72 11.14
CA THR A 83 18.09 1.97 9.82
C THR A 83 18.65 3.40 9.71
N ILE A 84 17.93 4.40 10.21
CA ILE A 84 18.39 5.79 10.22
C ILE A 84 19.72 5.92 10.99
N ALA A 85 19.79 5.34 12.19
CA ALA A 85 20.99 5.38 13.03
C ALA A 85 22.16 4.61 12.41
N MET A 86 21.90 3.43 11.85
CA MET A 86 22.91 2.57 11.21
C MET A 86 23.57 3.23 10.00
N VAL A 87 22.76 3.94 9.20
CA VAL A 87 23.17 4.58 7.95
C VAL A 87 23.67 6.01 8.18
N GLY A 88 23.44 6.57 9.37
CA GLY A 88 23.90 7.90 9.76
C GLY A 88 23.14 9.05 9.11
N VAL A 89 21.84 8.84 8.81
CA VAL A 89 21.00 9.88 8.20
C VAL A 89 20.60 10.89 9.28
N SER A 90 20.85 12.17 9.03
CA SER A 90 20.48 13.25 9.94
C SER A 90 18.98 13.59 9.88
N ASP A 91 18.44 14.18 10.95
CA ASP A 91 17.04 14.62 10.99
C ASP A 91 16.67 15.60 9.87
N THR A 92 17.62 16.45 9.47
CA THR A 92 17.42 17.42 8.38
C THR A 92 17.30 16.73 7.03
N GLU A 93 18.06 15.66 6.81
CA GLU A 93 17.97 14.81 5.62
C GLU A 93 16.66 14.00 5.60
N VAL A 94 16.27 13.39 6.74
CA VAL A 94 14.98 12.72 6.87
C VAL A 94 13.84 13.68 6.52
N ALA A 95 13.86 14.88 7.08
CA ALA A 95 12.85 15.91 6.81
C ALA A 95 12.85 16.35 5.34
N ALA A 96 14.00 16.41 4.68
CA ALA A 96 14.10 16.77 3.27
C ALA A 96 13.48 15.69 2.36
N VAL A 97 13.78 14.41 2.62
CA VAL A 97 13.16 13.28 1.90
C VAL A 97 11.65 13.27 2.14
N GLU A 98 11.23 13.39 3.40
CA GLU A 98 9.81 13.40 3.76
C GLU A 98 9.04 14.51 3.04
N ARG A 99 9.55 15.75 3.02
CA ARG A 99 8.87 16.86 2.32
C ARG A 99 8.64 16.55 0.84
N ARG A 100 9.67 16.02 0.16
CA ARG A 100 9.58 15.65 -1.25
C ARG A 100 8.55 14.55 -1.47
N GLU A 101 8.61 13.49 -0.67
CA GLU A 101 7.72 12.35 -0.81
C GLU A 101 6.27 12.67 -0.44
N ARG A 102 6.07 13.54 0.55
CA ARG A 102 4.76 14.02 0.97
C ARG A 102 4.07 14.82 -0.13
N ALA A 103 4.79 15.71 -0.83
CA ALA A 103 4.22 16.43 -1.96
C ALA A 103 3.69 15.50 -3.06
N VAL A 104 4.40 14.40 -3.35
CA VAL A 104 3.95 13.38 -4.32
C VAL A 104 2.76 12.60 -3.78
N LEU A 105 2.77 12.25 -2.50
CA LEU A 105 1.68 11.53 -1.85
C LEU A 105 0.38 12.35 -1.90
N GLU A 106 0.42 13.62 -1.51
CA GLU A 106 -0.76 14.51 -1.50
C GLU A 106 -1.37 14.66 -2.88
N GLN A 107 -0.54 14.79 -3.92
CA GLN A 107 -1.03 14.79 -5.31
C GLN A 107 -1.78 13.49 -5.64
N ARG A 108 -1.27 12.32 -5.24
CA ARG A 108 -1.95 11.04 -5.48
C ARG A 108 -3.25 10.92 -4.70
N ILE A 109 -3.25 11.31 -3.42
CA ILE A 109 -4.45 11.32 -2.56
C ILE A 109 -5.53 12.17 -3.21
N ALA A 110 -5.20 13.39 -3.65
CA ALA A 110 -6.17 14.29 -4.28
C ALA A 110 -6.84 13.66 -5.52
N HIS A 111 -6.09 12.92 -6.35
CA HIS A 111 -6.66 12.24 -7.51
C HIS A 111 -7.54 11.04 -7.13
N ILE A 112 -7.09 10.23 -6.18
CA ILE A 112 -7.80 9.02 -5.73
C ILE A 112 -9.09 9.41 -4.99
N ARG A 113 -8.98 10.25 -3.96
CA ARG A 113 -10.08 10.58 -3.04
C ARG A 113 -11.16 11.47 -3.66
N ARG A 114 -10.85 12.16 -4.76
CA ARG A 114 -11.87 12.89 -5.55
C ARG A 114 -12.92 11.96 -6.16
N VAL A 115 -12.56 10.72 -6.47
CA VAL A 115 -13.45 9.75 -7.16
C VAL A 115 -13.72 8.49 -6.33
N HIS A 116 -12.92 8.26 -5.29
CA HIS A 116 -13.00 7.08 -4.43
C HIS A 116 -12.83 7.47 -2.96
N PRO A 117 -13.92 7.88 -2.28
CA PRO A 117 -13.91 8.18 -0.85
C PRO A 117 -13.42 6.98 -0.04
N ARG A 118 -12.84 7.24 1.14
CA ARG A 118 -12.30 6.15 1.97
C ARG A 118 -13.39 5.24 2.49
N VAL A 119 -13.07 3.94 2.52
CA VAL A 119 -13.84 2.94 3.24
C VAL A 119 -13.39 2.95 4.71
N PRO A 120 -14.32 3.06 5.68
CA PRO A 120 -13.98 2.95 7.09
C PRO A 120 -13.32 1.61 7.42
N LEU A 121 -12.23 1.64 8.20
CA LEU A 121 -11.49 0.45 8.61
C LEU A 121 -11.64 0.11 10.09
N GLU A 122 -12.28 0.98 10.88
CA GLU A 122 -12.44 0.76 12.30
C GLU A 122 -13.34 -0.46 12.56
N GLY A 123 -12.80 -1.44 13.29
CA GLY A 123 -13.47 -2.72 13.55
C GLY A 123 -13.51 -3.68 12.36
N ALA A 124 -12.87 -3.33 11.22
CA ALA A 124 -12.84 -4.17 10.03
C ALA A 124 -11.58 -5.05 9.96
N THR A 125 -11.70 -6.21 9.34
CA THR A 125 -10.56 -7.03 8.91
C THR A 125 -10.02 -6.50 7.58
N ALA A 126 -8.82 -5.91 7.59
CA ALA A 126 -8.19 -5.38 6.38
C ALA A 126 -7.36 -6.46 5.65
N ILE A 127 -7.64 -6.68 4.37
CA ILE A 127 -6.85 -7.54 3.47
C ILE A 127 -6.04 -6.64 2.54
N VAL A 128 -4.73 -6.56 2.77
CA VAL A 128 -3.81 -5.77 1.94
C VAL A 128 -3.30 -6.61 0.77
N VAL A 129 -3.41 -6.09 -0.45
CA VAL A 129 -3.12 -6.82 -1.69
C VAL A 129 -2.17 -6.02 -2.58
N ASP A 130 -1.09 -6.67 -3.01
CA ASP A 130 -0.22 -6.21 -4.09
C ASP A 130 -0.11 -7.26 -5.22
N ASP A 131 0.46 -6.88 -6.36
CA ASP A 131 0.68 -7.79 -7.50
C ASP A 131 1.98 -8.60 -7.42
N GLY A 132 2.81 -8.31 -6.44
CA GLY A 132 4.00 -9.07 -6.09
C GLY A 132 4.76 -8.41 -4.94
N ILE A 133 5.59 -9.20 -4.26
CA ILE A 133 6.48 -8.70 -3.21
C ILE A 133 7.91 -9.04 -3.64
N ALA A 134 8.71 -8.02 -3.94
CA ALA A 134 10.10 -8.19 -4.35
C ALA A 134 11.03 -8.13 -3.14
N THR A 135 10.80 -7.16 -2.25
CA THR A 135 11.67 -6.85 -1.10
C THR A 135 10.90 -6.56 0.19
N GLY A 136 9.57 -6.66 0.16
CA GLY A 136 8.68 -6.19 1.22
C GLY A 136 7.49 -5.45 0.65
#